data_AF-A0A0D6ADQ0-F1
#
_entry.id   AF-A0A0D6ADQ0-F1
#
_cell.length_a   1.000
_cell.length_b   1.000
_cell.length_c   1.000
_cell.angle_alpha   90.00
_cell.angle_beta   90.00
_cell.angle_gamma   90.00
#
_symmetry.space_group_name_H-M   'P 1'
#
loop_
_entity.id
_entity.type
_entity.pdbx_description
1 polymer ?
#
loop_
_entity_poly.entity_id
_entity_poly.type
_entity_poly.pdbx_seq_one_letter_code
_entity_poly.pdbx_strand_id
1 'polypeptide(L)'
;MSMNPQHLIAQIDKPIYLHFLNRELLSPIINYNSDSIRNNILMDVRLTLLMGDRHCYLSPSLIFEDRFARLVINQFPNLFQEGHIRLSSNYYNICEFIDEKKEQYSHAQKYYPFYFNDTYKKIEDVGLIYQRKDTDTSLILTDNIKNKLHDKNNSDQLLLNLKLTSSQPRIDGFKPYAIEAIEKRGNFAVTGLLFENDFNKHDLQEKERKYFDLIIVEQYIISYLLDFNGVIATNLLSGINHFNYLATEFPFYDISLWQYIYDRLGCIDFIRKCSDIEIISIREEPIYKKFINTIRLCINEAVNSIVIDTIKISNTAKIEKIKSQLSGNLYTVRLFKKSKNIDDFLENLNLATEILESHGFKIEVLSSNVKENCPKQLNQQGSQTNNYNNCTIFNNSGNNHMTDKRSTNINNGNYNESVDQSRNFTTGNVGGDLKIEGTSIMNDNHEITEKNKRKMIIISVLIFLIPVFASLFGGLFNPETRQLLKLDHPIETKEEK
;
A
#
# COMPACT_ATOMS: atom_id res chain seq x y z
N MET A 1 10.72 29.86 -2.70
CA MET A 1 9.48 29.89 -3.49
C MET A 1 8.46 29.03 -2.77
N SER A 2 7.42 29.62 -2.17
CA SER A 2 6.34 28.82 -1.58
C SER A 2 5.47 28.27 -2.70
N MET A 3 5.38 26.94 -2.81
CA MET A 3 4.40 26.33 -3.72
C MET A 3 2.99 26.61 -3.21
N ASN A 4 2.05 26.83 -4.13
CA ASN A 4 0.64 26.92 -3.78
C ASN A 4 0.20 25.61 -3.08
N PRO A 5 -0.41 25.67 -1.88
CA PRO A 5 -0.90 24.51 -1.14
C PRO A 5 -1.75 23.52 -1.95
N GLN A 6 -2.59 24.03 -2.86
CA GLN A 6 -3.43 23.18 -3.71
C GLN A 6 -2.62 22.41 -4.77
N HIS A 7 -1.58 23.04 -5.32
CA HIS A 7 -0.69 22.41 -6.29
C HIS A 7 0.12 21.29 -5.62
N LEU A 8 0.56 21.52 -4.38
CA LEU A 8 1.23 20.51 -3.58
C LEU A 8 0.30 19.31 -3.27
N ILE A 9 -0.94 19.56 -2.83
CA ILE A 9 -1.92 18.51 -2.54
C ILE A 9 -2.23 17.68 -3.81
N ALA A 10 -2.42 18.34 -4.95
CA ALA A 10 -2.67 17.66 -6.22
C ALA A 10 -1.49 16.80 -6.69
N GLN A 11 -0.25 17.20 -6.40
CA GLN A 11 0.95 16.42 -6.69
C GLN A 11 1.07 15.18 -5.79
N ILE A 12 0.64 15.30 -4.53
CA ILE A 12 0.74 14.22 -3.55
C ILE A 12 -0.36 13.19 -3.76
N ASP A 13 -1.51 13.52 -4.34
CA ASP A 13 -2.67 12.61 -4.40
C ASP A 13 -2.60 11.61 -5.57
N LYS A 14 -1.71 10.63 -5.44
CA LYS A 14 -1.43 9.57 -6.42
C LYS A 14 -2.02 8.21 -6.01
N PRO A 15 -2.36 7.32 -6.98
CA PRO A 15 -2.79 5.96 -6.67
C PRO A 15 -1.64 5.15 -6.07
N ILE A 16 -1.97 4.24 -5.14
CA ILE A 16 -0.97 3.53 -4.33
C ILE A 16 -0.87 2.06 -4.77
N TYR A 17 0.31 1.64 -5.18
CA TYR A 17 0.59 0.24 -5.50
C TYR A 17 0.81 -0.56 -4.22
N LEU A 18 0.01 -1.62 -4.02
CA LEU A 18 0.10 -2.52 -2.87
C LEU A 18 1.25 -3.53 -3.01
N HIS A 19 2.46 -3.04 -3.22
CA HIS A 19 3.66 -3.83 -3.49
C HIS A 19 3.98 -4.86 -2.40
N PHE A 20 3.56 -4.62 -1.16
CA PHE A 20 3.79 -5.50 -0.03
C PHE A 20 2.90 -6.75 -0.02
N LEU A 21 2.00 -6.89 -1.00
CA LEU A 21 1.24 -8.12 -1.27
C LEU A 21 1.94 -9.01 -2.33
N ASN A 22 3.16 -8.65 -2.75
CA ASN A 22 3.90 -9.41 -3.75
C ASN A 22 4.52 -10.68 -3.15
N ARG A 23 4.11 -11.86 -3.65
CA ARG A 23 4.61 -13.17 -3.19
C ARG A 23 6.14 -13.26 -3.23
N GLU A 24 6.77 -12.83 -4.32
CA GLU A 24 8.22 -12.92 -4.52
C GLU A 24 8.98 -11.98 -3.57
N LEU A 25 8.32 -10.92 -3.09
CA LEU A 25 8.83 -10.11 -2.00
C LEU A 25 8.67 -10.79 -0.64
N LEU A 26 7.49 -11.39 -0.41
CA LEU A 26 7.10 -11.93 0.88
C LEU A 26 7.79 -13.26 1.19
N SER A 27 7.93 -14.14 0.20
CA SER A 27 8.44 -15.50 0.34
C SER A 27 9.85 -15.59 0.95
N PRO A 28 10.79 -14.67 0.66
CA PRO A 28 12.14 -14.72 1.23
C PRO A 28 12.28 -13.94 2.54
N ILE A 29 11.22 -13.26 3.01
CA ILE A 29 11.30 -12.29 4.13
C ILE A 29 10.42 -12.72 5.30
N ILE A 30 9.29 -13.38 5.04
CA ILE A 30 8.24 -13.57 6.04
C ILE A 30 8.02 -15.04 6.38
N ASN A 31 7.88 -15.29 7.69
CA ASN A 31 7.27 -16.52 8.17
C ASN A 31 5.74 -16.42 8.05
N TYR A 32 5.18 -17.04 7.02
CA TYR A 32 3.74 -17.02 6.73
C TYR A 32 2.84 -17.61 7.81
N ASN A 33 3.38 -18.27 8.83
CA ASN A 33 2.59 -18.81 9.96
C ASN A 33 2.45 -17.82 11.13
N SER A 34 3.01 -16.61 11.02
CA SER A 34 2.92 -15.60 12.08
C SER A 34 1.60 -14.82 12.02
N ASP A 35 0.77 -14.98 13.05
CA ASP A 35 -0.44 -14.16 13.24
C ASP A 35 -0.14 -12.66 13.33
N SER A 36 1.03 -12.30 13.87
CA SER A 36 1.46 -10.90 13.95
C SER A 36 1.59 -10.28 12.55
N ILE A 37 2.22 -10.99 11.62
CA ILE A 37 2.43 -10.49 10.25
C ILE A 37 1.10 -10.39 9.50
N ARG A 38 0.22 -11.39 9.69
CA ARG A 38 -1.15 -11.37 9.16
C ARG A 38 -1.90 -10.11 9.56
N ASN A 39 -1.91 -9.80 10.86
CA ASN A 39 -2.59 -8.63 11.39
C ASN A 39 -1.94 -7.32 10.93
N ASN A 40 -0.61 -7.28 10.84
CA ASN A 40 0.11 -6.12 10.35
C ASN A 40 -0.18 -5.83 8.88
N ILE A 41 -0.28 -6.84 8.02
CA ILE A 41 -0.65 -6.64 6.61
C ILE A 41 -2.07 -6.08 6.47
N LEU A 42 -3.03 -6.62 7.23
CA LEU A 42 -4.39 -6.07 7.25
C LEU A 42 -4.40 -4.62 7.73
N MET A 43 -3.60 -4.29 8.74
CA MET A 43 -3.45 -2.93 9.22
C MET A 43 -2.78 -2.02 8.19
N ASP A 44 -1.73 -2.49 7.50
CA ASP A 44 -1.04 -1.77 6.43
C ASP A 44 -2.03 -1.42 5.31
N VAL A 45 -2.90 -2.34 4.90
CA VAL A 45 -3.96 -2.07 3.90
C VAL A 45 -4.94 -1.01 4.39
N ARG A 46 -5.47 -1.14 5.62
CA ARG A 46 -6.41 -0.16 6.19
C ARG A 46 -5.81 1.24 6.24
N LEU A 47 -4.59 1.36 6.77
CA LEU A 47 -3.89 2.64 6.84
C LEU A 47 -3.57 3.19 5.45
N THR A 48 -3.25 2.32 4.49
CA THR A 48 -3.02 2.73 3.09
C THR A 48 -4.27 3.36 2.47
N LEU A 49 -5.44 2.80 2.73
CA LEU A 49 -6.72 3.33 2.26
C LEU A 49 -7.14 4.59 2.99
N LEU A 50 -6.71 4.75 4.24
CA LEU A 50 -7.06 5.87 5.13
C LEU A 50 -6.00 6.99 5.14
N MET A 51 -5.00 6.98 4.27
CA MET A 51 -4.02 8.08 4.15
C MET A 51 -4.20 8.94 2.90
N GLY A 52 -5.20 8.63 2.08
CA GLY A 52 -5.49 9.33 0.83
C GLY A 52 -6.89 9.07 0.32
N ASP A 53 -7.29 9.84 -0.69
CA ASP A 53 -8.60 9.68 -1.35
C ASP A 53 -8.51 8.80 -2.60
N ARG A 54 -7.31 8.67 -3.19
CA ARG A 54 -7.10 7.82 -4.37
C ARG A 54 -7.27 6.33 -4.11
N HIS A 55 -7.57 5.61 -5.18
CA HIS A 55 -7.63 4.16 -5.15
C HIS A 55 -6.25 3.55 -4.93
N CYS A 56 -6.24 2.37 -4.33
CA CYS A 56 -5.11 1.48 -4.34
C CYS A 56 -5.19 0.56 -5.57
N TYR A 57 -4.08 -0.02 -5.98
CA TYR A 57 -4.07 -0.97 -7.07
C TYR A 57 -3.02 -2.07 -6.87
N LEU A 58 -3.24 -3.22 -7.53
CA LEU A 58 -2.29 -4.32 -7.60
C LEU A 58 -2.44 -5.11 -8.91
N SER A 59 -1.42 -5.91 -9.24
CA SER A 59 -1.51 -6.90 -10.33
C SER A 59 -2.48 -8.03 -9.95
N PRO A 60 -3.38 -8.50 -10.83
CA PRO A 60 -4.21 -9.68 -10.58
C PRO A 60 -3.38 -10.89 -10.14
N SER A 61 -2.16 -11.05 -10.68
CA SER A 61 -1.22 -12.12 -10.29
C SER A 61 -1.02 -12.24 -8.78
N LEU A 62 -1.00 -11.12 -8.05
CA LEU A 62 -0.76 -11.17 -6.60
C LEU A 62 -1.86 -11.96 -5.86
N ILE A 63 -3.11 -11.91 -6.33
CA ILE A 63 -4.22 -12.65 -5.71
C ILE A 63 -4.04 -14.17 -5.90
N PHE A 64 -3.53 -14.59 -7.04
CA PHE A 64 -3.33 -16.02 -7.33
C PHE A 64 -2.02 -16.55 -6.72
N GLU A 65 -1.01 -15.71 -6.64
CA GLU A 65 0.32 -16.10 -6.22
C GLU A 65 0.46 -16.03 -4.69
N ASP A 66 -0.13 -15.01 -4.05
CA ASP A 66 0.12 -14.71 -2.64
C ASP A 66 -1.07 -14.97 -1.70
N ARG A 67 -0.78 -15.57 -0.54
CA ARG A 67 -1.82 -15.88 0.46
C ARG A 67 -2.29 -14.66 1.25
N PHE A 68 -1.47 -13.63 1.42
CA PHE A 68 -1.88 -12.39 2.06
C PHE A 68 -2.73 -11.52 1.13
N ALA A 69 -2.46 -11.52 -0.18
CA ALA A 69 -3.40 -10.92 -1.14
C ALA A 69 -4.79 -11.58 -1.05
N ARG A 70 -4.85 -12.92 -0.95
CA ARG A 70 -6.10 -13.66 -0.72
C ARG A 70 -6.75 -13.38 0.64
N LEU A 71 -5.95 -13.17 1.68
CA LEU A 71 -6.48 -12.73 2.97
C LEU A 71 -7.15 -11.36 2.84
N VAL A 72 -6.52 -10.42 2.12
CA VAL A 72 -7.03 -9.05 1.95
C VAL A 72 -8.35 -9.05 1.17
N ILE A 73 -8.45 -9.77 0.05
CA ILE A 73 -9.71 -9.88 -0.70
C ILE A 73 -10.83 -10.54 0.12
N ASN A 74 -10.52 -11.58 0.90
CA ASN A 74 -11.52 -12.24 1.74
C ASN A 74 -11.96 -11.37 2.92
N GLN A 75 -11.06 -10.56 3.46
CA GLN A 75 -11.33 -9.68 4.60
C GLN A 75 -12.05 -8.39 4.18
N PHE A 76 -11.86 -7.94 2.94
CA PHE A 76 -12.35 -6.66 2.44
C PHE A 76 -12.93 -6.75 1.01
N PRO A 77 -13.90 -7.64 0.73
CA PRO A 77 -14.44 -7.81 -0.61
C PRO A 77 -15.06 -6.54 -1.20
N ASN A 78 -15.73 -5.72 -0.38
CA ASN A 78 -16.43 -4.52 -0.85
C ASN A 78 -15.45 -3.47 -1.40
N LEU A 79 -14.22 -3.42 -0.89
CA LEU A 79 -13.18 -2.51 -1.41
C LEU A 79 -12.79 -2.81 -2.85
N PHE A 80 -12.86 -4.08 -3.26
CA PHE A 80 -12.59 -4.49 -4.63
C PHE A 80 -13.80 -4.26 -5.54
N GLN A 81 -15.01 -4.54 -5.02
CA GLN A 81 -16.28 -4.33 -5.72
C GLN A 81 -16.52 -2.88 -6.08
N GLU A 82 -16.20 -1.97 -5.15
CA GLU A 82 -16.42 -0.54 -5.34
C GLU A 82 -15.20 0.18 -5.94
N GLY A 83 -14.12 -0.55 -6.20
CA GLY A 83 -12.95 -0.04 -6.91
C GLY A 83 -12.06 0.89 -6.09
N HIS A 84 -12.14 0.79 -4.76
CA HIS A 84 -11.15 1.37 -3.85
C HIS A 84 -9.81 0.63 -3.91
N ILE A 85 -9.84 -0.66 -4.26
CA ILE A 85 -8.69 -1.47 -4.66
C ILE A 85 -8.97 -2.01 -6.07
N ARG A 86 -8.17 -1.62 -7.06
CA ARG A 86 -8.34 -2.01 -8.46
C ARG A 86 -7.29 -3.00 -8.93
N LEU A 87 -7.64 -3.86 -9.88
CA LEU A 87 -6.71 -4.80 -10.49
C LEU A 87 -6.15 -4.28 -11.81
N SER A 88 -4.86 -4.01 -11.83
CA SER A 88 -4.17 -3.46 -12.99
C SER A 88 -3.79 -4.55 -13.98
N SER A 89 -4.42 -4.56 -15.15
CA SER A 89 -4.32 -5.65 -16.13
C SER A 89 -4.41 -5.18 -17.58
N ASN A 90 -3.78 -5.93 -18.49
CA ASN A 90 -4.01 -5.81 -19.93
C ASN A 90 -5.21 -6.64 -20.41
N TYR A 91 -5.70 -7.56 -19.58
CA TYR A 91 -6.79 -8.47 -19.89
C TYR A 91 -8.13 -7.91 -19.43
N TYR A 92 -9.19 -8.24 -20.17
CA TYR A 92 -10.53 -7.73 -19.96
C TYR A 92 -11.27 -8.40 -18.81
N ASN A 93 -10.89 -9.63 -18.47
CA ASN A 93 -11.52 -10.41 -17.41
C ASN A 93 -10.55 -11.43 -16.81
N ILE A 94 -11.00 -12.08 -15.73
CA ILE A 94 -10.23 -13.08 -14.99
C ILE A 94 -9.93 -14.33 -15.83
N CYS A 95 -10.87 -14.79 -16.68
CA CYS A 95 -10.69 -15.99 -17.49
C CYS A 95 -9.56 -15.81 -18.50
N GLU A 96 -9.56 -14.71 -19.24
CA GLU A 96 -8.48 -14.35 -20.19
C GLU A 96 -7.13 -14.24 -19.47
N PHE A 97 -7.11 -13.57 -18.31
CA PHE A 97 -5.90 -13.49 -17.49
C PHE A 97 -5.41 -14.87 -17.06
N ILE A 98 -6.30 -15.76 -16.60
CA ILE A 98 -5.93 -17.11 -16.15
C ILE A 98 -5.39 -17.97 -17.29
N ASP A 99 -6.03 -17.95 -18.46
CA ASP A 99 -5.62 -18.77 -19.59
C ASP A 99 -4.23 -18.40 -20.09
N GLU A 100 -3.93 -17.10 -20.18
CA GLU A 100 -2.60 -16.61 -20.50
C GLU A 100 -1.58 -17.01 -19.41
N LYS A 101 -1.93 -16.88 -18.12
CA LYS A 101 -1.02 -17.28 -17.03
C LYS A 101 -0.78 -18.78 -16.97
N LYS A 102 -1.71 -19.64 -17.37
CA LYS A 102 -1.48 -21.09 -17.47
C LYS A 102 -0.37 -21.41 -18.47
N GLU A 103 -0.32 -20.73 -19.61
CA GLU A 103 0.77 -20.88 -20.58
C GLU A 103 2.10 -20.44 -19.97
N GLN A 104 2.13 -19.22 -19.42
CA GLN A 104 3.34 -18.61 -18.86
C GLN A 104 3.94 -19.42 -17.69
N TYR A 105 3.11 -20.06 -16.87
CA TYR A 105 3.50 -20.85 -15.70
C TYR A 105 3.44 -22.37 -15.92
N SER A 106 3.27 -22.85 -17.16
CA SER A 106 3.19 -24.27 -17.49
C SER A 106 4.39 -25.09 -17.02
N HIS A 107 5.57 -24.47 -16.93
CA HIS A 107 6.82 -25.06 -16.43
C HIS A 107 6.91 -25.12 -14.89
N ALA A 108 6.03 -24.42 -14.17
CA ALA A 108 6.12 -24.18 -12.73
C ALA A 108 4.79 -24.48 -11.99
N GLN A 109 3.96 -25.40 -12.51
CA GLN A 109 2.61 -25.68 -11.98
C GLN A 109 2.60 -26.02 -10.49
N LYS A 110 3.59 -26.78 -10.02
CA LYS A 110 3.74 -27.15 -8.61
C LYS A 110 3.87 -25.93 -7.68
N TYR A 111 4.48 -24.85 -8.17
CA TYR A 111 4.73 -23.65 -7.40
C TYR A 111 3.59 -22.62 -7.50
N TYR A 112 2.79 -22.69 -8.57
CA TYR A 112 1.66 -21.81 -8.83
C TYR A 112 0.36 -22.59 -9.14
N PRO A 113 -0.09 -23.46 -8.23
CA PRO A 113 -1.23 -24.36 -8.51
C PRO A 113 -2.55 -23.61 -8.73
N PHE A 114 -2.67 -22.37 -8.25
CA PHE A 114 -3.89 -21.56 -8.33
C PHE A 114 -4.27 -21.13 -9.75
N TYR A 115 -3.34 -21.13 -10.69
CA TYR A 115 -3.64 -20.91 -12.10
C TYR A 115 -4.26 -22.15 -12.78
N PHE A 116 -4.06 -23.33 -12.19
CA PHE A 116 -4.41 -24.63 -12.78
C PHE A 116 -5.58 -25.32 -12.08
N ASN A 117 -6.24 -24.64 -11.14
CA ASN A 117 -7.41 -25.15 -10.42
C ASN A 117 -8.56 -24.14 -10.47
N ASP A 118 -9.74 -24.55 -10.03
CA ASP A 118 -10.97 -23.75 -10.06
C ASP A 118 -11.03 -22.64 -8.98
N THR A 119 -9.92 -22.34 -8.29
CA THR A 119 -9.91 -21.29 -7.23
C THR A 119 -10.26 -19.92 -7.80
N TYR A 120 -9.93 -19.65 -9.06
CA TYR A 120 -10.24 -18.39 -9.72
C TYR A 120 -11.75 -18.09 -9.79
N LYS A 121 -12.61 -19.12 -9.83
CA LYS A 121 -14.07 -18.94 -9.85
C LYS A 121 -14.57 -18.26 -8.57
N LYS A 122 -14.01 -18.63 -7.42
CA LYS A 122 -14.35 -17.98 -6.13
C LYS A 122 -13.92 -16.51 -6.07
N ILE A 123 -12.88 -16.15 -6.81
CA ILE A 123 -12.35 -14.79 -6.90
C ILE A 123 -13.18 -13.97 -7.90
N GLU A 124 -13.66 -14.60 -8.98
CA GLU A 124 -14.56 -14.01 -9.96
C GLU A 124 -15.87 -13.51 -9.33
N ASP A 125 -16.45 -14.31 -8.43
CA ASP A 125 -17.68 -13.98 -7.70
C ASP A 125 -17.56 -12.72 -6.83
N VAL A 126 -16.32 -12.26 -6.53
CA VAL A 126 -16.10 -11.03 -5.77
C VAL A 126 -16.44 -9.80 -6.60
N GLY A 127 -16.56 -9.85 -7.93
CA GLY A 127 -16.91 -8.66 -8.73
C GLY A 127 -15.76 -7.65 -8.85
N LEU A 128 -14.59 -8.15 -9.25
CA LEU A 128 -13.35 -7.38 -9.33
C LEU A 128 -13.40 -6.25 -10.36
N ILE A 129 -13.02 -5.03 -9.96
CA ILE A 129 -12.83 -3.92 -10.89
C ILE A 129 -11.41 -3.91 -11.46
N TYR A 130 -11.34 -4.03 -12.79
CA TYR A 130 -10.09 -3.97 -13.54
C TYR A 130 -9.78 -2.54 -13.98
N GLN A 131 -8.51 -2.14 -13.81
CA GLN A 131 -7.95 -0.94 -14.39
C GLN A 131 -7.06 -1.35 -15.56
N ARG A 132 -7.40 -0.86 -16.76
CA ARG A 132 -6.63 -1.15 -17.96
C ARG A 132 -5.25 -0.50 -17.89
N LYS A 133 -4.25 -1.24 -18.33
CA LYS A 133 -2.88 -0.78 -18.52
C LYS A 133 -2.70 -0.27 -19.95
N ASP A 134 -1.95 0.79 -20.10
CA ASP A 134 -1.65 1.36 -21.42
C ASP A 134 -0.46 0.66 -22.07
N THR A 135 0.35 -0.04 -21.27
CA THR A 135 1.58 -0.69 -21.71
C THR A 135 1.62 -2.18 -21.39
N ASP A 136 2.24 -2.95 -22.29
CA ASP A 136 2.69 -4.30 -21.96
C ASP A 136 3.93 -4.22 -21.05
N THR A 137 3.67 -4.20 -19.75
CA THR A 137 4.74 -4.18 -18.75
C THR A 137 5.68 -5.37 -18.84
N SER A 138 5.32 -6.48 -19.50
CA SER A 138 6.18 -7.65 -19.61
C SER A 138 7.43 -7.37 -20.46
N LEU A 139 7.27 -6.58 -21.53
CA LEU A 139 8.37 -6.12 -22.38
C LEU A 139 9.22 -5.08 -21.63
N ILE A 140 8.58 -4.09 -21.02
CA ILE A 140 9.25 -3.04 -20.24
C ILE A 140 10.05 -3.66 -19.08
N LEU A 141 9.47 -4.63 -18.38
CA LEU A 141 10.14 -5.37 -17.30
C LEU A 141 11.39 -6.07 -17.82
N THR A 142 11.27 -6.78 -18.94
CA THR A 142 12.36 -7.54 -19.54
C THR A 142 13.53 -6.62 -19.89
N ASP A 143 13.26 -5.47 -20.53
CA ASP A 143 14.29 -4.50 -20.88
C ASP A 143 14.90 -3.81 -19.66
N ASN A 144 14.09 -3.46 -18.66
CA ASN A 144 14.57 -2.84 -17.44
C ASN A 144 15.47 -3.77 -16.62
N ILE A 145 15.12 -5.06 -16.52
CA ILE A 145 15.97 -6.06 -15.86
C ILE A 145 17.30 -6.18 -16.59
N LYS A 146 17.29 -6.35 -17.93
CA LYS A 146 18.53 -6.43 -18.72
C LYS A 146 19.40 -5.19 -18.52
N ASN A 147 18.82 -3.99 -18.60
CA ASN A 147 19.53 -2.73 -18.41
C ASN A 147 20.15 -2.63 -17.01
N LYS A 148 19.40 -3.01 -15.97
CA LYS A 148 19.89 -3.08 -14.59
C LYS A 148 21.05 -4.07 -14.44
N LEU A 149 20.98 -5.22 -15.12
CA LEU A 149 22.06 -6.21 -15.10
C LEU A 149 23.29 -5.76 -15.90
N HIS A 150 23.14 -4.95 -16.95
CA HIS A 150 24.26 -4.38 -17.69
C HIS A 150 24.98 -3.24 -16.95
N ASP A 151 24.32 -2.59 -16.00
CA ASP A 151 24.90 -1.49 -15.25
C ASP A 151 26.00 -1.99 -14.29
N LYS A 152 27.24 -1.60 -14.59
CA LYS A 152 28.45 -1.92 -13.79
C LYS A 152 28.74 -0.88 -12.71
N ASN A 153 28.09 0.28 -12.74
CA ASN A 153 28.41 1.44 -11.91
C ASN A 153 27.42 1.69 -10.78
N ASN A 154 26.32 0.94 -10.71
CA ASN A 154 25.33 1.15 -9.68
C ASN A 154 25.78 0.55 -8.35
N SER A 155 26.05 1.42 -7.37
CA SER A 155 26.01 1.07 -5.97
C SER A 155 24.58 0.66 -5.61
N ASP A 156 24.25 -0.60 -5.88
CA ASP A 156 22.89 -1.10 -5.76
C ASP A 156 22.45 -1.04 -4.29
N GLN A 157 21.42 -0.23 -4.03
CA GLN A 157 20.81 -0.11 -2.70
C GLN A 157 20.37 -1.49 -2.18
N LEU A 158 20.01 -2.43 -3.06
CA LEU A 158 19.70 -3.81 -2.69
C LEU A 158 20.93 -4.58 -2.19
N LEU A 159 22.10 -4.43 -2.83
CA LEU A 159 23.35 -5.04 -2.36
C LEU A 159 23.72 -4.52 -0.96
N LEU A 160 23.53 -3.22 -0.73
CA LEU A 160 23.76 -2.61 0.57
C LEU A 160 22.77 -3.15 1.62
N ASN A 161 21.48 -3.20 1.29
CA ASN A 161 20.43 -3.71 2.17
C ASN A 161 20.66 -5.19 2.54
N LEU A 162 21.20 -5.99 1.62
CA LEU A 162 21.52 -7.41 1.84
C LEU A 162 22.92 -7.68 2.41
N LYS A 163 23.77 -6.65 2.56
CA LYS A 163 25.15 -6.74 3.06
C LYS A 163 26.03 -7.69 2.25
N LEU A 164 25.99 -7.59 0.91
CA LEU A 164 26.64 -8.52 -0.04
C LEU A 164 28.02 -8.07 -0.57
N THR A 165 28.78 -7.29 0.19
CA THR A 165 30.02 -6.64 -0.32
C THR A 165 31.10 -7.60 -0.81
N SER A 166 31.25 -8.79 -0.22
CA SER A 166 32.23 -9.82 -0.66
C SER A 166 31.74 -10.72 -1.78
N SER A 167 30.45 -10.68 -2.12
CA SER A 167 29.79 -11.55 -3.11
C SER A 167 29.69 -10.92 -4.52
N GLN A 168 30.08 -9.65 -4.65
CA GLN A 168 29.95 -8.88 -5.88
C GLN A 168 30.60 -9.55 -7.11
N PRO A 169 31.80 -10.14 -7.04
CA PRO A 169 32.41 -10.82 -8.19
C PRO A 169 31.61 -12.02 -8.72
N ARG A 170 30.90 -12.75 -7.85
CA ARG A 170 30.06 -13.90 -8.24
C ARG A 170 28.77 -13.45 -8.88
N ILE A 171 28.12 -12.44 -8.29
CA ILE A 171 26.93 -11.80 -8.84
C ILE A 171 27.24 -11.23 -10.22
N ASP A 172 28.37 -10.53 -10.35
CA ASP A 172 28.80 -9.95 -11.63
C ASP A 172 29.13 -11.02 -12.67
N GLY A 173 29.73 -12.14 -12.24
CA GLY A 173 29.95 -13.31 -13.10
C GLY A 173 28.67 -13.99 -13.57
N PHE A 174 27.58 -13.91 -12.80
CA PHE A 174 26.29 -14.53 -13.15
C PHE A 174 25.43 -13.68 -14.10
N LYS A 175 25.58 -12.35 -14.09
CA LYS A 175 24.77 -11.41 -14.91
C LYS A 175 24.60 -11.82 -16.38
N PRO A 176 25.64 -12.26 -17.12
CA PRO A 176 25.47 -12.69 -18.52
C PRO A 176 24.50 -13.85 -18.69
N TYR A 177 24.51 -14.82 -17.77
CA TYR A 177 23.63 -16.00 -17.82
C TYR A 177 22.19 -15.64 -17.46
N ALA A 178 21.99 -14.70 -16.53
CA ALA A 178 20.67 -14.16 -16.26
C ALA A 178 20.08 -13.46 -17.50
N ILE A 179 20.89 -12.68 -18.22
CA ILE A 179 20.45 -12.02 -19.47
C ILE A 179 20.09 -13.08 -20.52
N GLU A 180 20.94 -14.09 -20.71
CA GLU A 180 20.68 -15.18 -21.66
C GLU A 180 19.40 -15.96 -21.33
N ALA A 181 19.16 -16.27 -20.05
CA ALA A 181 17.93 -16.95 -19.60
C ALA A 181 16.68 -16.12 -19.91
N ILE A 182 16.75 -14.79 -19.74
CA ILE A 182 15.68 -13.86 -20.08
C ILE A 182 15.43 -13.84 -21.60
N GLU A 183 16.48 -13.81 -22.41
CA GLU A 183 16.36 -13.80 -23.89
C GLU A 183 15.77 -15.10 -24.44
N LYS A 184 16.09 -16.24 -23.81
CA LYS A 184 15.63 -17.57 -24.24
C LYS A 184 14.27 -17.98 -23.66
N ARG A 185 13.67 -17.19 -22.77
CA ARG A 185 12.47 -17.58 -22.00
C ARG A 185 11.23 -17.85 -22.85
N GLY A 186 11.15 -17.30 -24.06
CA GLY A 186 9.92 -17.31 -24.87
C GLY A 186 8.75 -16.66 -24.11
N ASN A 187 7.66 -17.39 -23.93
CA ASN A 187 6.47 -16.92 -23.20
C ASN A 187 6.54 -17.18 -21.68
N PHE A 188 7.60 -17.78 -21.15
CA PHE A 188 7.67 -18.06 -19.72
C PHE A 188 7.75 -16.80 -18.85
N ALA A 189 7.07 -16.83 -17.70
CA ALA A 189 7.08 -15.75 -16.73
C ALA A 189 8.49 -15.48 -16.18
N VAL A 190 8.86 -14.20 -16.04
CA VAL A 190 10.12 -13.80 -15.39
C VAL A 190 9.91 -13.81 -13.88
N THR A 191 10.29 -14.92 -13.25
CA THR A 191 10.30 -15.12 -11.78
C THR A 191 11.63 -15.74 -11.36
N GLY A 192 11.90 -15.85 -10.05
CA GLY A 192 13.12 -16.52 -9.56
C GLY A 192 13.31 -17.94 -10.10
N LEU A 193 12.20 -18.65 -10.38
CA LEU A 193 12.22 -20.00 -10.93
C LEU A 193 12.80 -20.08 -12.35
N LEU A 194 12.70 -18.99 -13.13
CA LEU A 194 13.29 -18.93 -14.47
C LEU A 194 14.80 -19.17 -14.41
N PHE A 195 15.44 -18.77 -13.31
CA PHE A 195 16.88 -18.81 -13.11
C PHE A 195 17.35 -20.00 -12.26
N GLU A 196 16.45 -20.83 -11.72
CA GLU A 196 16.80 -21.86 -10.72
C GLU A 196 17.87 -22.84 -11.24
N ASN A 197 17.75 -23.26 -12.49
CA ASN A 197 18.73 -24.13 -13.14
C ASN A 197 20.11 -23.45 -13.24
N ASP A 198 20.15 -22.18 -13.59
CA ASP A 198 21.41 -21.45 -13.76
C ASP A 198 22.01 -21.06 -12.41
N PHE A 199 21.19 -20.73 -11.41
CA PHE A 199 21.63 -20.56 -10.02
C PHE A 199 22.37 -21.80 -9.50
N ASN A 200 21.87 -22.99 -9.82
CA ASN A 200 22.48 -24.26 -9.41
C ASN A 200 23.77 -24.56 -10.18
N LYS A 201 23.81 -24.30 -11.49
CA LYS A 201 25.03 -24.49 -12.32
C LYS A 201 26.18 -23.58 -11.89
N HIS A 202 25.87 -22.38 -11.42
CA HIS A 202 26.86 -21.36 -11.07
C HIS A 202 27.13 -21.25 -9.56
N ASP A 203 26.61 -22.19 -8.75
CA ASP A 203 26.83 -22.28 -7.30
C ASP A 203 26.55 -20.95 -6.56
N LEU A 204 25.46 -20.27 -6.94
CA LEU A 204 25.03 -19.05 -6.26
C LEU A 204 24.47 -19.39 -4.88
N GLN A 205 24.94 -18.65 -3.88
CA GLN A 205 24.49 -18.74 -2.50
C GLN A 205 23.07 -18.18 -2.34
N GLU A 206 22.38 -18.60 -1.29
CA GLU A 206 21.00 -18.19 -0.99
C GLU A 206 20.81 -16.66 -1.01
N LYS A 207 21.74 -15.90 -0.41
CA LYS A 207 21.66 -14.42 -0.40
C LYS A 207 21.85 -13.81 -1.78
N GLU A 208 22.63 -14.44 -2.65
CA GLU A 208 22.87 -14.00 -4.02
C GLU A 208 21.65 -14.30 -4.89
N ARG A 209 21.02 -15.48 -4.72
CA ARG A 209 19.72 -15.81 -5.34
C ARG A 209 18.64 -14.80 -4.93
N LYS A 210 18.53 -14.52 -3.63
CA LYS A 210 17.61 -13.52 -3.08
C LYS A 210 17.83 -12.11 -3.67
N TYR A 211 19.08 -11.76 -3.97
CA TYR A 211 19.37 -10.49 -4.65
C TYR A 211 18.77 -10.44 -6.05
N PHE A 212 18.90 -11.50 -6.85
CA PHE A 212 18.27 -11.57 -8.18
C PHE A 212 16.75 -11.56 -8.11
N ASP A 213 16.15 -12.29 -7.16
CA ASP A 213 14.70 -12.25 -6.95
C ASP A 213 14.22 -10.82 -6.62
N LEU A 214 14.94 -10.10 -5.76
CA LEU A 214 14.61 -8.72 -5.41
C LEU A 214 14.83 -7.74 -6.56
N ILE A 215 15.77 -7.96 -7.47
CA ILE A 215 15.89 -7.17 -8.71
C ILE A 215 14.63 -7.33 -9.55
N ILE A 216 14.16 -8.56 -9.75
CA ILE A 216 12.96 -8.83 -10.53
C ILE A 216 11.76 -8.10 -9.92
N VAL A 217 11.59 -8.23 -8.60
CA VAL A 217 10.52 -7.54 -7.86
C VAL A 217 10.64 -6.02 -7.95
N GLU A 218 11.84 -5.45 -7.82
CA GLU A 218 12.10 -4.02 -7.98
C GLU A 218 11.58 -3.54 -9.34
N GLN A 219 11.94 -4.23 -10.42
CA GLN A 219 11.55 -3.84 -11.77
C GLN A 219 10.05 -4.03 -12.01
N TYR A 220 9.42 -5.04 -11.39
CA TYR A 220 7.95 -5.15 -11.39
C TYR A 220 7.32 -3.93 -10.74
N ILE A 221 7.76 -3.54 -9.54
CA ILE A 221 7.23 -2.36 -8.85
C ILE A 221 7.41 -1.11 -9.71
N ILE A 222 8.60 -0.86 -10.24
CA ILE A 222 8.89 0.30 -11.11
C ILE A 222 7.95 0.33 -12.31
N SER A 223 7.72 -0.81 -12.99
CA SER A 223 6.84 -0.86 -14.15
C SER A 223 5.40 -0.43 -13.82
N TYR A 224 4.87 -0.84 -12.66
CA TYR A 224 3.54 -0.43 -12.20
C TYR A 224 3.48 1.05 -11.81
N LEU A 225 4.52 1.54 -11.13
CA LEU A 225 4.59 2.96 -10.76
C LEU A 225 4.62 3.88 -11.98
N LEU A 226 5.36 3.50 -13.03
CA LEU A 226 5.44 4.27 -14.27
C LEU A 226 4.11 4.26 -15.04
N ASP A 227 3.49 3.10 -15.21
CA ASP A 227 2.25 2.94 -15.99
C ASP A 227 1.07 3.71 -15.37
N PHE A 228 1.01 3.81 -14.04
CA PHE A 228 -0.09 4.46 -13.33
C PHE A 228 0.25 5.82 -12.71
N ASN A 229 1.46 6.34 -12.92
CA ASN A 229 1.99 7.48 -12.17
C ASN A 229 1.74 7.32 -10.65
N GLY A 230 1.99 6.11 -10.16
CA GLY A 230 1.64 5.71 -8.81
C GLY A 230 2.77 5.90 -7.81
N VAL A 231 2.47 5.56 -6.56
CA VAL A 231 3.42 5.56 -5.44
C VAL A 231 3.34 4.25 -4.66
N ILE A 232 4.29 4.05 -3.74
CA ILE A 232 4.21 2.99 -2.72
C ILE A 232 4.14 3.59 -1.32
N ALA A 233 3.52 2.85 -0.41
CA ALA A 233 3.61 3.14 1.01
C ALA A 233 4.99 2.75 1.57
N THR A 234 5.48 3.49 2.57
CA THR A 234 6.78 3.24 3.23
C THR A 234 6.62 2.93 4.72
N ASN A 235 7.66 2.34 5.31
CA ASN A 235 7.72 2.04 6.75
C ASN A 235 6.52 1.23 7.25
N LEU A 236 6.24 0.15 6.52
CA LEU A 236 5.14 -0.79 6.76
C LEU A 236 5.28 -1.49 8.11
N LEU A 237 4.16 -1.74 8.78
CA LEU A 237 4.11 -2.44 10.07
C LEU A 237 4.48 -3.92 9.92
N SER A 238 4.23 -4.48 8.74
CA SER A 238 4.70 -5.82 8.35
C SER A 238 6.22 -5.95 8.26
N GLY A 239 6.97 -4.83 8.27
CA GLY A 239 8.42 -4.82 8.17
C GLY A 239 8.97 -4.94 6.75
N ILE A 240 8.10 -4.92 5.73
CA ILE A 240 8.46 -5.06 4.32
C ILE A 240 8.97 -3.71 3.79
N ASN A 241 10.22 -3.36 4.14
CA ASN A 241 10.78 -2.02 3.90
C ASN A 241 11.89 -1.98 2.83
N HIS A 242 12.08 -3.07 2.08
CA HIS A 242 13.21 -3.24 1.16
C HIS A 242 13.22 -2.20 0.04
N PHE A 243 12.04 -1.74 -0.37
CA PHE A 243 11.87 -0.81 -1.49
C PHE A 243 11.45 0.60 -1.09
N ASN A 244 11.59 0.98 0.18
CA ASN A 244 11.21 2.34 0.62
C ASN A 244 11.92 3.45 -0.18
N TYR A 245 13.07 3.17 -0.79
CA TYR A 245 13.80 4.09 -1.66
C TYR A 245 13.11 4.36 -3.02
N LEU A 246 12.13 3.55 -3.43
CA LEU A 246 11.33 3.77 -4.64
C LEU A 246 10.20 4.78 -4.41
N ALA A 247 9.92 5.16 -3.16
CA ALA A 247 8.87 6.13 -2.86
C ALA A 247 9.29 7.55 -3.26
N THR A 248 8.46 8.20 -4.06
CA THR A 248 8.71 9.56 -4.57
C THR A 248 8.07 10.66 -3.73
N GLU A 249 7.05 10.32 -2.93
CA GLU A 249 6.23 11.27 -2.16
C GLU A 249 6.45 11.11 -0.64
N PHE A 250 7.66 10.74 -0.21
CA PHE A 250 7.98 10.68 1.21
C PHE A 250 7.90 12.08 1.85
N PRO A 251 7.28 12.26 3.04
CA PRO A 251 6.77 11.24 3.97
C PRO A 251 5.24 11.03 3.91
N PHE A 252 4.55 11.52 2.87
CA PHE A 252 3.09 11.55 2.83
C PHE A 252 2.43 10.17 2.79
N TYR A 253 3.16 9.13 2.39
CA TYR A 253 2.69 7.74 2.33
C TYR A 253 3.38 6.82 3.34
N ASP A 254 3.87 7.40 4.44
CA ASP A 254 4.54 6.65 5.49
C ASP A 254 3.53 6.04 6.49
N ILE A 255 3.42 4.71 6.51
CA ILE A 255 2.44 4.02 7.36
C ILE A 255 2.70 4.25 8.85
N SER A 256 3.96 4.26 9.26
CA SER A 256 4.32 4.49 10.66
C SER A 256 3.96 5.90 11.12
N LEU A 257 4.04 6.90 10.22
CA LEU A 257 3.57 8.26 10.48
C LEU A 257 2.06 8.34 10.58
N TRP A 258 1.32 7.73 9.66
CA TRP A 258 -0.15 7.73 9.70
C TRP A 258 -0.71 6.96 10.89
N GLN A 259 -0.10 5.82 11.25
CA GLN A 259 -0.41 5.12 12.48
C GLN A 259 -0.24 6.04 13.69
N TYR A 260 0.86 6.80 13.75
CA TYR A 260 1.12 7.75 14.82
C TYR A 260 0.01 8.82 14.90
N ILE A 261 -0.34 9.43 13.77
CA ILE A 261 -1.41 10.44 13.70
C ILE A 261 -2.71 9.86 14.23
N TYR A 262 -3.16 8.70 13.72
CA TYR A 262 -4.40 8.08 14.15
C TYR A 262 -4.40 7.60 15.61
N ASP A 263 -3.25 7.20 16.15
CA ASP A 263 -3.10 6.87 17.56
C ASP A 263 -3.28 8.12 18.45
N ARG A 264 -2.68 9.25 18.05
CA ARG A 264 -2.84 10.54 18.75
C ARG A 264 -4.27 11.06 18.75
N LEU A 265 -5.05 10.71 17.72
CA LEU A 265 -6.48 11.03 17.63
C LEU A 265 -7.37 10.05 18.38
N GLY A 266 -6.84 8.99 18.99
CA GLY A 266 -7.64 7.96 19.66
C GLY A 266 -8.40 7.03 18.70
N CYS A 267 -8.05 7.05 17.41
CA CYS A 267 -8.74 6.33 16.34
C CYS A 267 -8.17 4.94 16.05
N ILE A 268 -6.95 4.64 16.50
CA ILE A 268 -6.22 3.44 16.04
C ILE A 268 -6.92 2.12 16.37
N ASP A 269 -7.58 2.03 17.52
CA ASP A 269 -8.27 0.82 17.96
C ASP A 269 -9.56 0.57 17.15
N PHE A 270 -10.20 1.64 16.69
CA PHE A 270 -11.30 1.56 15.75
C PHE A 270 -10.79 1.11 14.37
N ILE A 271 -9.74 1.74 13.84
CA ILE A 271 -9.12 1.33 12.55
C ILE A 271 -8.73 -0.15 12.56
N ARG A 272 -8.17 -0.68 13.66
CA ARG A 272 -7.82 -2.11 13.76
C ARG A 272 -8.99 -3.06 13.51
N LYS A 273 -10.22 -2.61 13.79
CA LYS A 273 -11.44 -3.43 13.79
C LYS A 273 -12.41 -3.07 12.69
N CYS A 274 -12.23 -1.93 12.03
CA CYS A 274 -13.19 -1.48 11.03
C CYS A 274 -13.29 -2.48 9.87
N SER A 275 -14.54 -2.66 9.44
CA SER A 275 -14.94 -3.38 8.25
C SER A 275 -14.60 -2.58 6.99
N ASP A 276 -14.65 -3.24 5.84
CA ASP A 276 -14.54 -2.55 4.55
C ASP A 276 -15.65 -1.53 4.32
N ILE A 277 -16.89 -1.85 4.70
CA ILE A 277 -18.05 -0.92 4.59
C ILE A 277 -17.79 0.36 5.40
N GLU A 278 -17.24 0.25 6.61
CA GLU A 278 -16.89 1.42 7.42
C GLU A 278 -15.75 2.23 6.79
N ILE A 279 -14.75 1.57 6.19
CA ILE A 279 -13.67 2.27 5.47
C ILE A 279 -14.22 3.05 4.28
N ILE A 280 -15.12 2.44 3.50
CA ILE A 280 -15.80 3.07 2.38
C ILE A 280 -16.57 4.31 2.87
N SER A 281 -17.42 4.12 3.87
CA SER A 281 -18.25 5.18 4.45
C SER A 281 -17.40 6.37 4.91
N ILE A 282 -16.29 6.11 5.62
CA ILE A 282 -15.35 7.15 6.05
C ILE A 282 -14.77 7.93 4.87
N ARG A 283 -14.42 7.25 3.77
CA ARG A 283 -13.79 7.89 2.61
C ARG A 283 -14.76 8.77 1.82
N GLU A 284 -16.06 8.46 1.88
CA GLU A 284 -17.10 9.26 1.25
C GLU A 284 -17.40 10.55 2.03
N GLU A 285 -17.09 10.58 3.33
CA GLU A 285 -17.34 11.74 4.17
C GLU A 285 -16.50 12.96 3.76
N PRO A 286 -17.11 14.15 3.53
CA PRO A 286 -16.38 15.36 3.19
C PRO A 286 -15.33 15.75 4.24
N ILE A 287 -15.62 15.47 5.51
CA ILE A 287 -14.69 15.80 6.60
C ILE A 287 -13.40 14.99 6.55
N TYR A 288 -13.46 13.73 6.09
CA TYR A 288 -12.27 12.92 5.90
C TYR A 288 -11.33 13.54 4.86
N LYS A 289 -11.85 13.96 3.70
CA LYS A 289 -11.04 14.61 2.66
C LYS A 289 -10.41 15.90 3.15
N LYS A 290 -11.17 16.70 3.88
CA LYS A 290 -10.68 17.94 4.51
C LYS A 290 -9.54 17.63 5.49
N PHE A 291 -9.76 16.65 6.38
CA PHE A 291 -8.76 16.19 7.35
C PHE A 291 -7.45 15.75 6.68
N ILE A 292 -7.52 14.85 5.68
CA ILE A 292 -6.32 14.35 4.97
C ILE A 292 -5.51 15.50 4.38
N ASN A 293 -6.17 16.45 3.74
CA ASN A 293 -5.48 17.58 3.12
C ASN A 293 -4.87 18.51 4.17
N THR A 294 -5.57 18.78 5.28
CA THR A 294 -5.03 19.58 6.40
C THR A 294 -3.81 18.92 7.03
N ILE A 295 -3.82 17.60 7.21
CA ILE A 295 -2.67 16.84 7.69
C ILE A 295 -1.49 16.91 6.70
N ARG A 296 -1.74 16.80 5.39
CA ARG A 296 -0.69 16.95 4.37
C ARG A 296 -0.03 18.33 4.43
N LEU A 297 -0.79 19.41 4.66
CA LEU A 297 -0.21 20.74 4.88
C LEU A 297 0.69 20.77 6.11
N CYS A 298 0.22 20.19 7.21
CA CYS A 298 0.97 20.13 8.46
C CYS A 298 2.27 19.30 8.32
N ILE A 299 2.23 18.18 7.58
CA ILE A 299 3.41 17.37 7.27
C ILE A 299 4.41 18.17 6.42
N ASN A 300 3.93 18.90 5.41
CA ASN A 300 4.80 19.71 4.56
C ASN A 300 5.49 20.83 5.33
N GLU A 301 4.76 21.54 6.20
CA GLU A 301 5.32 22.54 7.12
C GLU A 301 6.42 21.92 7.99
N ALA A 302 6.14 20.76 8.58
CA ALA A 302 7.09 20.03 9.41
C ALA A 302 8.37 19.68 8.63
N VAL A 303 8.22 19.12 7.42
CA VAL A 303 9.36 18.81 6.54
C VAL A 303 10.18 20.07 6.21
N ASN A 304 9.52 21.18 5.85
CA ASN A 304 10.21 22.42 5.50
C ASN A 304 11.02 22.99 6.66
N SER A 305 10.50 22.92 7.88
CA SER A 305 11.22 23.37 9.08
C SER A 305 12.43 22.49 9.42
N ILE A 306 12.39 21.18 9.08
CA ILE A 306 13.51 20.25 9.31
C ILE A 306 14.64 20.45 8.29
N VAL A 307 14.30 20.76 7.04
CA VAL A 307 15.27 20.94 5.94
C VAL A 307 16.17 22.15 6.18
N ILE A 308 15.69 23.17 6.91
CA ILE A 308 16.49 24.36 7.27
C ILE A 308 17.68 23.99 8.18
N ASP A 309 17.60 22.89 8.93
CA ASP A 309 18.54 22.62 10.03
C ASP A 309 19.56 21.49 9.81
N THR A 310 19.54 20.68 8.72
CA THR A 310 20.52 19.58 8.61
C THR A 310 20.73 18.95 7.22
N ILE A 311 22.00 18.81 6.82
CA ILE A 311 22.45 17.93 5.72
C ILE A 311 22.78 16.54 6.31
N LYS A 312 22.14 15.48 5.78
CA LYS A 312 22.31 14.03 6.09
C LYS A 312 21.70 13.48 7.39
N ILE A 313 20.38 13.56 7.54
CA ILE A 313 19.63 12.75 8.53
C ILE A 313 18.96 11.56 7.84
N SER A 314 18.98 10.37 8.47
CA SER A 314 18.27 9.17 7.99
C SER A 314 16.75 9.37 7.95
N ASN A 315 16.03 8.63 7.10
CA ASN A 315 14.56 8.74 7.01
C ASN A 315 13.86 8.48 8.35
N THR A 316 14.35 7.53 9.15
CA THR A 316 13.82 7.28 10.49
C THR A 316 13.92 8.51 11.40
N ALA A 317 15.07 9.16 11.44
CA ALA A 317 15.25 10.35 12.26
C ALA A 317 14.48 11.57 11.72
N LYS A 318 14.25 11.64 10.40
CA LYS A 318 13.32 12.62 9.81
C LYS A 318 11.88 12.37 10.29
N ILE A 319 11.41 11.12 10.27
CA ILE A 319 10.07 10.75 10.75
C ILE A 319 9.91 11.13 12.23
N GLU A 320 10.88 10.84 13.09
CA GLU A 320 10.77 11.19 14.52
C GLU A 320 10.72 12.71 14.75
N LYS A 321 11.47 13.50 13.95
CA LYS A 321 11.36 14.97 13.98
C LYS A 321 9.97 15.45 13.52
N ILE A 322 9.44 14.88 12.44
CA ILE A 322 8.09 15.20 11.94
C ILE A 322 7.05 14.87 13.02
N LYS A 323 7.13 13.67 13.61
CA LYS A 323 6.25 13.26 14.72
C LYS A 323 6.33 14.24 15.88
N SER A 324 7.51 14.69 16.28
CA SER A 324 7.68 15.68 17.35
C SER A 324 6.94 16.99 17.06
N GLN A 325 7.05 17.51 15.83
CA GLN A 325 6.36 18.74 15.42
C GLN A 325 4.84 18.57 15.32
N LEU A 326 4.39 17.47 14.71
CA LEU A 326 2.97 17.10 14.71
C LEU A 326 2.43 16.95 16.12
N SER A 327 3.25 16.42 17.04
CA SER A 327 2.87 16.30 18.44
C SER A 327 2.58 17.66 19.01
N GLY A 328 3.46 18.66 18.83
CA GLY A 328 3.21 20.04 19.27
C GLY A 328 1.87 20.59 18.77
N ASN A 329 1.56 20.40 17.49
CA ASN A 329 0.32 20.87 16.86
C ASN A 329 -0.93 20.10 17.33
N LEU A 330 -0.78 18.84 17.73
CA LEU A 330 -1.85 17.98 18.25
C LEU A 330 -1.87 17.91 19.80
N TYR A 331 -0.89 18.50 20.50
CA TYR A 331 -0.71 18.37 21.95
C TYR A 331 -1.70 19.20 22.75
N THR A 332 -2.25 20.23 22.13
CA THR A 332 -3.27 21.10 22.72
C THR A 332 -4.58 20.37 23.02
N VAL A 333 -4.70 19.09 22.64
CA VAL A 333 -5.96 18.35 22.69
C VAL A 333 -5.91 17.22 23.72
N ARG A 334 -6.22 17.55 24.98
CA ARG A 334 -6.66 16.54 25.98
C ARG A 334 -8.07 16.00 25.70
N LEU A 335 -8.67 16.35 24.56
CA LEU A 335 -10.11 16.21 24.28
C LEU A 335 -10.47 15.05 23.33
N PHE A 336 -9.50 14.43 22.63
CA PHE A 336 -9.84 13.33 21.73
C PHE A 336 -10.36 12.13 22.53
N LYS A 337 -11.58 11.71 22.19
CA LYS A 337 -12.18 10.52 22.78
C LYS A 337 -11.60 9.30 22.07
N LYS A 338 -11.51 8.18 22.78
CA LYS A 338 -11.20 6.91 22.12
C LYS A 338 -12.37 6.53 21.21
N SER A 339 -12.14 6.42 19.91
CA SER A 339 -13.19 6.06 18.95
C SER A 339 -13.65 4.63 19.17
N LYS A 340 -14.96 4.44 19.37
CA LYS A 340 -15.59 3.11 19.48
C LYS A 340 -16.42 2.75 18.25
N ASN A 341 -16.83 3.75 17.47
CA ASN A 341 -17.63 3.62 16.27
C ASN A 341 -17.21 4.69 15.24
N ILE A 342 -17.88 4.70 14.09
CA ILE A 342 -17.62 5.66 13.00
C ILE A 342 -17.91 7.11 13.40
N ASP A 343 -18.94 7.37 14.21
CA ASP A 343 -19.29 8.73 14.64
C ASP A 343 -18.20 9.34 15.51
N ASP A 344 -17.70 8.60 16.50
CA ASP A 344 -16.58 9.03 17.33
C ASP A 344 -15.31 9.27 16.50
N PHE A 345 -15.11 8.47 15.46
CA PHE A 345 -13.97 8.62 14.54
C PHE A 345 -14.08 9.93 13.75
N LEU A 346 -15.25 10.20 13.15
CA LEU A 346 -15.50 11.42 12.39
C LEU A 346 -15.50 12.68 13.27
N GLU A 347 -16.01 12.59 14.51
CA GLU A 347 -15.92 13.67 15.51
C GLU A 347 -14.46 14.04 15.77
N ASN A 348 -13.59 13.04 15.98
CA ASN A 348 -12.17 13.26 16.19
C ASN A 348 -11.47 13.86 14.97
N LEU A 349 -11.81 13.41 13.74
CA LEU A 349 -11.28 14.01 12.52
C LEU A 349 -11.69 15.47 12.37
N ASN A 350 -12.97 15.78 12.67
CA ASN A 350 -13.48 17.15 12.61
C ASN A 350 -12.76 18.05 13.60
N LEU A 351 -12.68 17.63 14.86
CA LEU A 351 -12.00 18.38 15.91
C LEU A 351 -10.51 18.61 15.59
N ALA A 352 -9.82 17.58 15.08
CA ALA A 352 -8.44 17.72 14.66
C ALA A 352 -8.27 18.74 13.53
N THR A 353 -9.19 18.72 12.56
CA THR A 353 -9.20 19.65 11.44
C THR A 353 -9.41 21.09 11.91
N GLU A 354 -10.41 21.33 12.76
CA GLU A 354 -10.69 22.66 13.33
C GLU A 354 -9.49 23.22 14.10
N ILE A 355 -8.82 22.36 14.88
CA ILE A 355 -7.65 22.75 15.66
C ILE A 355 -6.50 23.12 14.73
N LEU A 356 -6.19 22.30 13.73
CA LEU A 356 -5.12 22.60 12.78
C LEU A 356 -5.43 23.86 11.96
N GLU A 357 -6.68 24.07 11.55
CA GLU A 357 -7.08 25.30 10.86
C GLU A 357 -6.92 26.54 11.75
N SER A 358 -7.20 26.44 13.05
CA SER A 358 -6.96 27.53 14.00
C SER A 358 -5.47 27.88 14.16
N HIS A 359 -4.57 26.95 13.85
CA HIS A 359 -3.12 27.15 13.79
C HIS A 359 -2.62 27.58 12.40
N GLY A 360 -3.52 27.92 11.48
CA GLY A 360 -3.18 28.44 10.15
C GLY A 360 -3.07 27.38 9.04
N PHE A 361 -3.31 26.10 9.32
CA PHE A 361 -3.31 25.03 8.32
C PHE A 361 -4.64 24.96 7.56
N LYS A 362 -5.08 26.09 6.98
CA LYS A 362 -6.35 26.19 6.28
C LYS A 362 -6.18 26.00 4.78
N ILE A 363 -7.03 25.16 4.20
CA ILE A 363 -7.16 25.07 2.75
C ILE A 363 -8.19 26.11 2.33
N GLU A 364 -7.74 27.16 1.66
CA GLU A 364 -8.65 28.02 0.93
C GLU A 364 -9.18 27.22 -0.25
N VAL A 365 -10.46 26.86 -0.22
CA VAL A 365 -11.16 26.33 -1.39
C VAL A 365 -11.21 27.49 -2.38
N LEU A 366 -10.28 27.51 -3.33
CA LEU A 366 -10.38 28.40 -4.47
C LEU A 366 -11.64 27.96 -5.22
N SER A 367 -12.70 28.75 -5.13
CA SER A 367 -13.89 28.61 -5.95
C SER A 367 -13.43 28.52 -7.41
N SER A 368 -13.63 27.36 -8.03
CA SER A 368 -13.09 27.01 -9.32
C SER A 368 -13.71 27.87 -10.43
N ASN A 369 -12.98 28.93 -10.82
CA ASN A 369 -13.03 29.48 -12.18
C ASN A 369 -11.89 28.92 -13.06
N VAL A 370 -11.29 27.80 -12.64
CA VAL A 370 -10.29 27.11 -13.45
C VAL A 370 -11.04 26.28 -14.49
N LYS A 371 -11.19 26.86 -15.69
CA LYS A 371 -11.42 26.08 -16.91
C LYS A 371 -10.35 24.99 -16.94
N GLU A 372 -10.77 23.74 -16.88
CA GLU A 372 -9.91 22.59 -17.15
C GLU A 372 -9.27 22.78 -18.53
N ASN A 373 -8.04 23.27 -18.55
CA ASN A 373 -7.18 23.14 -19.71
C ASN A 373 -6.73 21.68 -19.75
N CYS A 374 -7.56 20.84 -20.38
CA CYS A 374 -7.15 19.56 -20.92
C CYS A 374 -5.85 19.77 -21.71
N PRO A 375 -4.75 19.06 -21.41
CA PRO A 375 -3.56 19.15 -22.24
C PRO A 375 -3.91 18.64 -23.64
N LYS A 376 -3.72 19.52 -24.64
CA LYS A 376 -3.79 19.17 -26.05
C LYS A 376 -2.84 18.00 -26.32
N GLN A 377 -3.40 16.84 -26.67
CA GLN A 377 -2.66 15.77 -27.32
C GLN A 377 -1.98 16.34 -28.57
N LEU A 378 -0.65 16.28 -28.59
CA LEU A 378 0.15 16.59 -29.77
C LEU A 378 0.55 15.26 -30.44
N ASN A 379 0.01 15.09 -31.64
CA ASN A 379 0.51 14.31 -32.77
C ASN A 379 0.42 12.77 -32.72
N GLN A 380 -0.73 12.25 -33.13
CA GLN A 380 -0.75 11.18 -34.14
C GLN A 380 -1.18 11.79 -35.48
N GLN A 381 -0.25 11.83 -36.44
CA GLN A 381 -0.55 12.08 -37.85
C GLN A 381 -0.75 10.75 -38.58
N GLY A 382 -1.85 10.66 -39.31
CA GLY A 382 -2.15 9.64 -40.32
C GLY A 382 -2.97 8.47 -39.74
N SER A 383 -4.19 8.16 -40.19
CA SER A 383 -4.90 8.53 -41.41
C SER A 383 -6.33 7.97 -41.24
N GLN A 384 -7.34 8.84 -41.43
CA GLN A 384 -8.61 8.61 -42.15
C GLN A 384 -9.38 7.30 -41.87
N THR A 385 -10.66 7.21 -41.52
CA THR A 385 -11.90 7.97 -41.83
C THR A 385 -13.00 7.03 -41.26
N ASN A 386 -14.02 7.42 -40.49
CA ASN A 386 -15.21 8.17 -40.91
C ASN A 386 -16.18 8.29 -39.72
N ASN A 387 -16.77 9.48 -39.58
CA ASN A 387 -18.16 9.81 -39.26
C ASN A 387 -18.95 8.95 -38.26
N TYR A 388 -19.33 9.52 -37.11
CA TYR A 388 -20.64 10.16 -36.94
C TYR A 388 -20.61 11.18 -35.78
N ASN A 389 -20.94 12.43 -36.11
CA ASN A 389 -21.35 13.47 -35.17
C ASN A 389 -22.77 13.15 -34.67
N ASN A 390 -23.03 13.30 -33.36
CA ASN A 390 -23.84 14.40 -32.83
C ASN A 390 -24.05 14.24 -31.32
N CYS A 391 -23.43 15.13 -30.57
CA CYS A 391 -23.82 15.49 -29.23
C CYS A 391 -25.06 16.39 -29.35
N THR A 392 -26.15 16.06 -28.67
CA THR A 392 -27.24 17.02 -28.43
C THR A 392 -27.75 16.84 -27.00
N ILE A 393 -27.39 17.83 -26.18
CA ILE A 393 -27.90 18.09 -24.84
C ILE A 393 -29.30 18.70 -25.01
N PHE A 394 -30.30 18.21 -24.27
CA PHE A 394 -31.53 18.98 -24.01
C PHE A 394 -31.97 18.84 -22.54
N ASN A 395 -32.08 20.00 -21.90
CA ASN A 395 -32.79 20.22 -20.64
C ASN A 395 -34.29 20.42 -20.91
N ASN A 396 -35.09 19.97 -19.94
CA ASN A 396 -36.52 20.23 -19.65
C ASN A 396 -37.31 21.23 -20.52
N SER A 397 -38.45 20.80 -21.05
CA SER A 397 -39.76 21.47 -20.87
C SER A 397 -40.96 20.62 -21.35
N GLY A 398 -41.98 20.51 -20.49
CA GLY A 398 -43.42 20.65 -20.76
C GLY A 398 -44.16 19.92 -21.90
N ASN A 399 -45.17 19.15 -21.47
CA ASN A 399 -46.53 18.97 -22.02
C ASN A 399 -46.84 18.06 -23.23
N ASN A 400 -47.77 17.13 -22.95
CA ASN A 400 -48.91 16.62 -23.72
C ASN A 400 -48.73 16.20 -25.19
N HIS A 401 -48.93 14.91 -25.49
CA HIS A 401 -50.23 14.37 -25.97
C HIS A 401 -50.14 12.87 -26.33
N MET A 402 -51.28 12.19 -26.17
CA MET A 402 -51.63 10.82 -26.62
C MET A 402 -51.34 10.51 -28.10
N THR A 403 -51.01 9.24 -28.37
CA THR A 403 -51.68 8.27 -29.31
C THR A 403 -50.81 7.00 -29.30
N ASP A 404 -51.22 5.88 -28.70
CA ASP A 404 -52.23 4.89 -29.07
C ASP A 404 -51.91 4.07 -30.35
N LYS A 405 -51.88 2.75 -30.13
CA LYS A 405 -52.17 1.61 -31.02
C LYS A 405 -51.09 0.90 -31.85
N ARG A 406 -51.09 -0.41 -31.55
CA ARG A 406 -51.08 -1.61 -32.44
C ARG A 406 -49.71 -2.21 -32.76
N SER A 407 -49.38 -3.34 -32.13
CA SER A 407 -49.73 -4.75 -32.50
C SER A 407 -48.71 -5.29 -33.52
N THR A 408 -48.13 -6.48 -33.41
CA THR A 408 -48.68 -7.80 -33.07
C THR A 408 -47.54 -8.79 -32.82
N ASN A 409 -47.79 -9.74 -31.89
CA ASN A 409 -47.56 -11.19 -31.95
C ASN A 409 -46.59 -11.77 -33.01
N ILE A 410 -45.76 -12.73 -32.59
CA ILE A 410 -46.01 -14.19 -32.69
C ILE A 410 -44.84 -14.96 -32.03
N ASN A 411 -45.20 -15.80 -31.03
CA ASN A 411 -44.81 -17.20 -30.72
C ASN A 411 -43.39 -17.70 -31.02
N ASN A 412 -42.87 -18.77 -30.42
CA ASN A 412 -43.10 -19.63 -29.25
C ASN A 412 -41.99 -20.68 -29.41
N GLY A 413 -41.42 -21.19 -28.32
CA GLY A 413 -40.53 -22.35 -28.39
C GLY A 413 -40.08 -22.75 -27.00
N ASN A 414 -40.86 -23.65 -26.41
CA ASN A 414 -40.82 -24.08 -25.02
C ASN A 414 -40.40 -25.57 -24.97
N TYR A 415 -39.66 -25.97 -23.93
CA TYR A 415 -39.47 -27.34 -23.40
C TYR A 415 -38.70 -28.36 -24.30
N ASN A 416 -37.96 -29.37 -23.80
CA ASN A 416 -38.00 -30.06 -22.50
C ASN A 416 -36.71 -30.88 -22.22
N GLU A 417 -36.63 -31.35 -20.98
CA GLU A 417 -35.70 -32.27 -20.30
C GLU A 417 -35.34 -33.58 -21.04
N SER A 418 -34.20 -34.21 -20.70
CA SER A 418 -34.16 -35.48 -19.91
C SER A 418 -32.90 -36.38 -20.13
N VAL A 419 -32.37 -36.85 -18.99
CA VAL A 419 -31.88 -38.22 -18.67
C VAL A 419 -30.46 -38.70 -19.05
N ASP A 420 -29.75 -39.03 -17.95
CA ASP A 420 -28.69 -40.02 -17.67
C ASP A 420 -28.13 -40.93 -18.78
N GLN A 421 -26.81 -41.11 -18.75
CA GLN A 421 -26.22 -42.46 -18.59
C GLN A 421 -24.77 -42.45 -18.08
N SER A 422 -24.57 -43.27 -17.05
CA SER A 422 -23.36 -43.68 -16.35
C SER A 422 -22.29 -44.34 -17.23
N ARG A 423 -20.99 -44.19 -16.86
CA ARG A 423 -20.00 -45.29 -16.87
C ARG A 423 -18.83 -45.04 -15.91
N ASN A 424 -18.61 -46.04 -15.06
CA ASN A 424 -17.54 -46.19 -14.08
C ASN A 424 -16.17 -46.42 -14.74
N PHE A 425 -15.10 -45.87 -14.13
CA PHE A 425 -13.83 -46.57 -13.91
C PHE A 425 -13.12 -46.00 -12.65
N THR A 426 -13.07 -46.83 -11.60
CA THR A 426 -12.03 -46.93 -10.55
C THR A 426 -10.67 -47.25 -11.19
N THR A 427 -9.48 -46.83 -10.76
CA THR A 427 -8.78 -46.76 -9.44
C THR A 427 -7.60 -45.78 -9.62
N GLY A 428 -7.17 -44.92 -8.69
CA GLY A 428 -6.57 -45.26 -7.40
C GLY A 428 -5.51 -44.22 -6.98
N ASN A 429 -5.61 -43.79 -5.70
CA ASN A 429 -4.53 -43.49 -4.73
C ASN A 429 -3.52 -42.34 -5.01
N VAL A 430 -3.11 -41.46 -4.08
CA VAL A 430 -3.35 -41.21 -2.64
C VAL A 430 -2.90 -39.76 -2.35
N GLY A 431 -3.66 -39.02 -1.51
CA GLY A 431 -3.13 -38.11 -0.48
C GLY A 431 -2.99 -36.62 -0.83
N GLY A 432 -3.63 -35.68 -0.16
CA GLY A 432 -4.53 -35.75 0.98
C GLY A 432 -5.14 -34.36 1.23
N ASP A 433 -6.46 -34.29 1.20
CA ASP A 433 -7.24 -33.10 1.50
C ASP A 433 -7.43 -32.96 3.02
N LEU A 434 -7.09 -31.78 3.54
CA LEU A 434 -7.47 -31.36 4.88
C LEU A 434 -8.92 -30.87 4.85
N LYS A 435 -9.82 -31.71 5.36
CA LYS A 435 -11.20 -31.38 5.71
C LYS A 435 -11.22 -30.28 6.78
N ILE A 436 -12.01 -29.25 6.54
CA ILE A 436 -12.46 -28.29 7.55
C ILE A 436 -13.78 -28.84 8.11
N GLU A 437 -13.74 -29.35 9.34
CA GLU A 437 -14.94 -29.62 10.13
C GLU A 437 -15.12 -28.50 11.16
N GLY A 438 -16.30 -27.90 11.18
CA GLY A 438 -16.75 -26.99 12.21
C GLY A 438 -17.66 -27.70 13.20
N THR A 439 -17.54 -27.34 14.47
CA THR A 439 -18.52 -27.38 15.58
C THR A 439 -17.73 -27.02 16.84
N SER A 440 -18.26 -26.50 17.95
CA SER A 440 -19.45 -25.75 18.33
C SER A 440 -19.14 -25.19 19.73
N ILE A 441 -19.94 -24.23 20.17
CA ILE A 441 -19.93 -23.58 21.48
C ILE A 441 -19.90 -24.57 22.66
N MET A 442 -19.04 -24.34 23.65
CA MET A 442 -19.32 -24.66 25.06
C MET A 442 -18.55 -23.73 26.01
N ASN A 443 -19.31 -23.11 26.93
CA ASN A 443 -18.84 -22.46 28.16
C ASN A 443 -18.08 -23.46 29.03
N ASP A 444 -17.03 -23.00 29.71
CA ASP A 444 -17.02 -23.00 31.18
C ASP A 444 -15.83 -22.24 31.79
N ASN A 445 -16.11 -21.77 33.00
CA ASN A 445 -15.36 -20.86 33.85
C ASN A 445 -13.94 -21.32 34.21
N HIS A 446 -12.98 -20.38 34.23
CA HIS A 446 -12.00 -20.30 35.32
C HIS A 446 -11.38 -18.90 35.42
N GLU A 447 -11.90 -18.14 36.38
CA GLU A 447 -11.35 -16.88 36.90
C GLU A 447 -10.34 -17.21 38.03
N ILE A 448 -9.40 -16.28 38.31
CA ILE A 448 -8.31 -16.31 39.33
C ILE A 448 -7.00 -16.96 38.77
N THR A 449 -5.83 -16.32 38.58
CA THR A 449 -5.10 -15.23 39.26
C THR A 449 -4.02 -14.63 38.32
N GLU A 450 -4.24 -13.45 37.74
CA GLU A 450 -3.17 -12.70 37.02
C GLU A 450 -2.98 -11.26 37.56
N LYS A 451 -3.92 -10.79 38.39
CA LYS A 451 -4.00 -9.40 38.86
C LYS A 451 -2.95 -9.03 39.92
N ASN A 452 -2.38 -10.01 40.62
CA ASN A 452 -1.39 -9.78 41.67
C ASN A 452 0.06 -9.71 41.15
N LYS A 453 0.39 -10.34 40.01
CA LYS A 453 1.73 -10.24 39.41
C LYS A 453 2.01 -8.87 38.78
N ARG A 454 0.99 -8.23 38.19
CA ARG A 454 1.15 -6.89 37.57
C ARG A 454 1.35 -5.77 38.57
N LYS A 455 0.79 -5.85 39.78
CA LYS A 455 0.96 -4.81 40.81
C LYS A 455 2.37 -4.80 41.43
N MET A 456 3.03 -5.96 41.57
CA MET A 456 4.41 -6.01 42.07
C MET A 456 5.43 -5.44 41.07
N ILE A 457 5.27 -5.74 39.77
CA ILE A 457 6.22 -5.28 38.74
C ILE A 457 6.18 -3.75 38.57
N ILE A 458 4.99 -3.13 38.66
CA ILE A 458 4.84 -1.67 38.51
C ILE A 458 5.48 -0.92 39.69
N ILE A 459 5.39 -1.45 40.92
CA ILE A 459 5.98 -0.80 42.10
C ILE A 459 7.52 -0.87 42.06
N SER A 460 8.09 -2.00 41.61
CA SER A 460 9.55 -2.15 41.49
C SER A 460 10.17 -1.25 40.41
N VAL A 461 9.48 -1.03 39.28
CA VAL A 461 9.96 -0.13 38.22
C VAL A 461 9.88 1.35 38.63
N LEU A 462 8.86 1.74 39.41
CA LEU A 462 8.74 3.12 39.90
C LEU A 462 9.84 3.49 40.91
N ILE A 463 10.24 2.55 41.78
CA ILE A 463 11.28 2.81 42.80
C ILE A 463 12.67 3.00 42.18
N PHE A 464 12.94 2.37 41.02
CA PHE A 464 14.23 2.50 40.33
C PHE A 464 14.35 3.76 39.43
N LEU A 465 13.24 4.35 38.98
CA LEU A 465 13.27 5.51 38.09
C LEU A 465 13.42 6.86 38.83
N ILE A 466 13.00 6.94 40.08
CA ILE A 466 13.03 8.18 40.87
C ILE A 466 14.47 8.68 41.15
N PRO A 467 15.47 7.83 41.48
CA PRO A 467 16.84 8.28 41.70
C PRO A 467 17.55 8.75 40.42
N VAL A 468 17.19 8.17 39.25
CA VAL A 468 17.81 8.51 37.95
C VAL A 468 17.33 9.87 37.43
N PHE A 469 16.07 10.21 37.68
CA PHE A 469 15.55 11.54 37.34
C PHE A 469 16.05 12.63 38.31
N ALA A 470 16.27 12.30 39.59
CA ALA A 470 16.81 13.24 40.56
C ALA A 470 18.29 13.61 40.26
N SER A 471 19.10 12.68 39.75
CA SER A 471 20.50 12.95 39.38
C SER A 471 20.65 13.74 38.08
N LEU A 472 19.73 13.57 37.13
CA LEU A 472 19.72 14.34 35.86
C LEU A 472 19.36 15.82 36.06
N PHE A 473 18.49 16.16 37.01
CA PHE A 473 18.13 17.55 37.30
C PHE A 473 19.05 18.23 38.31
N GLY A 474 19.70 17.49 39.22
CA GLY A 474 20.65 18.06 40.17
C GLY A 474 21.91 18.66 39.50
N GLY A 475 22.35 18.09 38.37
CA GLY A 475 23.55 18.57 37.65
C GLY A 475 23.39 19.93 36.96
N LEU A 476 22.17 20.37 36.66
CA LEU A 476 21.89 21.63 35.97
C LEU A 476 21.96 22.89 36.87
N PHE A 477 21.99 22.67 38.19
CA PHE A 477 22.10 23.73 39.20
C PHE A 477 23.45 23.73 39.91
N ASN A 478 24.38 22.85 39.53
CA ASN A 478 25.75 22.90 40.04
C ASN A 478 26.51 24.06 39.33
N PRO A 479 26.99 25.07 40.07
CA PRO A 479 27.71 26.21 39.52
C PRO A 479 28.96 25.82 38.70
N GLU A 480 29.64 24.74 39.08
CA GLU A 480 30.86 24.26 38.40
C GLU A 480 30.54 23.71 37.00
N THR A 481 29.38 23.06 36.84
CA THR A 481 28.93 22.52 35.55
C THR A 481 28.48 23.63 34.59
N ARG A 482 27.91 24.72 35.12
CA ARG A 482 27.57 25.91 34.32
C ARG A 482 28.81 26.67 33.82
N GLN A 483 29.87 26.76 34.63
CA GLN A 483 31.15 27.33 34.20
C GLN A 483 31.83 26.51 33.11
N LEU A 484 31.78 25.18 33.19
CA LEU A 484 32.31 24.28 32.16
C LEU A 484 31.59 24.42 30.81
N LEU A 485 30.30 24.75 30.83
CA LEU A 485 29.47 24.90 29.64
C LEU A 485 29.45 26.32 29.04
N LYS A 486 30.19 27.28 29.61
CA LYS A 486 30.27 28.68 29.14
C LYS A 486 28.90 29.34 28.93
N LEU A 487 27.94 29.05 29.82
CA LEU A 487 26.56 29.56 29.71
C LEU A 487 26.38 30.98 30.28
N ASP A 488 27.42 31.56 30.87
CA ASP A 488 27.39 32.92 31.41
C ASP A 488 28.08 33.91 30.44
N HIS A 489 27.32 34.46 29.49
CA HIS A 489 27.70 35.68 28.79
C HIS A 489 26.72 36.81 29.16
N PRO A 490 27.20 37.96 29.67
CA PRO A 490 26.33 39.09 29.99
C PRO A 490 25.91 39.82 28.70
N ILE A 491 24.63 40.17 28.64
CA ILE A 491 24.03 41.00 27.58
C ILE A 491 24.49 42.44 27.81
N GLU A 492 25.30 42.99 26.89
CA GLU A 492 25.59 44.42 26.83
C GLU A 492 24.38 45.19 26.31
N THR A 493 23.75 45.97 27.18
CA THR A 493 22.78 47.00 26.80
C THR A 493 23.52 48.23 26.27
N LYS A 494 23.38 48.52 24.98
CA LYS A 494 23.67 49.85 24.42
C LYS A 494 22.45 50.75 24.58
N GLU A 495 22.60 51.81 25.38
CA GLU A 495 21.75 52.99 25.31
C GLU A 495 22.29 53.91 24.20
N GLU A 496 21.44 54.31 23.25
CA GLU A 496 21.70 55.43 22.34
C GLU A 496 20.85 56.64 22.74
N LYS A 497 21.54 57.79 22.83
CA LYS A 497 21.01 59.15 22.88
C LYS A 497 20.80 59.69 21.48
#